data_AF-A0A6M3Y3J4-F1
#
_entry.id   AF-A0A6M3Y3J4-F1
#
_cell.length_a   1.000
_cell.length_b   1.000
_cell.length_c   1.000
_cell.angle_alpha   90.00
_cell.angle_beta   90.00
_cell.angle_gamma   90.00
#
_symmetry.space_group_name_H-M   'P 1'
#
loop_
_entity.id
_entity.type
_entity.pdbx_description
1 polymer ?
#
loop_
_entity_poly.entity_id
_entity_poly.type
_entity_poly.pdbx_seq_one_letter_code
_entity_poly.pdbx_strand_id
1 'polypeptide(L)'
;MIRLTSRTANQFTVAGDNKDLFQIKSASGKVALKMDTSAGATMILSAGIQFGRTLVADTPYLTLQDDYYLGVTATASAETTINLSSVIAASGRTLIIKDEAGNAATNNIIISTEGEEKIDNVNTIKITANYGVARLMSDGTNWFTY
;
A
#
# COMPACT_ATOMS: atom_id res chain seq x y z
N MET A 1 -10.02 1.55 -38.75
CA MET A 1 -10.07 0.14 -38.32
C MET A 1 -8.68 -0.23 -37.83
N ILE A 2 -8.48 -0.45 -36.53
CA ILE A 2 -7.18 -0.94 -36.04
C ILE A 2 -7.22 -2.46 -36.16
N ARG A 3 -6.42 -3.01 -37.09
CA ARG A 3 -6.29 -4.45 -37.31
C ARG A 3 -4.98 -4.91 -36.66
N LEU A 4 -5.10 -5.68 -35.59
CA LEU A 4 -3.99 -6.36 -34.93
C LEU A 4 -3.86 -7.74 -35.56
N THR A 5 -2.71 -8.07 -36.14
CA THR A 5 -2.43 -9.40 -36.70
C THR A 5 -1.32 -10.07 -35.90
N SER A 6 -1.65 -10.99 -34.99
CA SER A 6 -0.69 -11.98 -34.51
C SER A 6 -1.01 -13.34 -35.15
N ARG A 7 -0.11 -13.76 -36.02
CA ARG A 7 -0.01 -15.11 -36.58
C ARG A 7 1.50 -15.35 -36.55
N THR A 8 2.09 -15.63 -35.40
CA THR A 8 2.10 -16.93 -34.71
C THR A 8 2.85 -16.74 -33.39
N ALA A 9 2.44 -17.44 -32.32
CA ALA A 9 2.85 -17.33 -30.91
C ALA A 9 2.07 -16.27 -30.10
N ASN A 10 1.66 -16.66 -28.89
CA ASN A 10 0.77 -15.96 -27.95
C ASN A 10 1.40 -14.70 -27.33
N GLN A 11 2.18 -13.96 -28.08
CA GLN A 11 2.93 -12.81 -27.61
C GLN A 11 2.57 -11.57 -28.43
N PHE A 12 2.33 -10.47 -27.72
CA PHE A 12 2.33 -9.15 -28.29
C PHE A 12 3.69 -8.50 -27.97
N THR A 13 4.56 -8.41 -28.98
CA THR A 13 5.90 -7.81 -28.85
C THR A 13 5.89 -6.46 -29.55
N VAL A 14 6.20 -5.38 -28.82
CA VAL A 14 6.51 -4.06 -29.39
C VAL A 14 8.03 -3.96 -29.44
N ALA A 15 8.60 -3.82 -30.64
CA ALA A 15 10.04 -3.69 -30.87
C ALA A 15 10.34 -2.42 -31.69
N GLY A 16 11.28 -1.61 -31.23
CA GLY A 16 11.59 -0.27 -31.70
C GLY A 16 12.73 0.36 -30.89
N ASP A 17 13.65 1.02 -31.60
CA ASP A 17 14.90 1.50 -31.04
C ASP A 17 14.66 2.63 -30.00
N ASN A 18 14.95 2.31 -28.74
CA ASN A 18 15.13 3.20 -27.60
C ASN A 18 13.92 3.93 -26.96
N LYS A 19 12.66 3.69 -27.36
CA LYS A 19 11.46 4.16 -26.61
C LYS A 19 10.23 3.25 -26.74
N ASP A 20 10.41 1.93 -26.77
CA ASP A 20 9.30 0.97 -26.73
C ASP A 20 8.58 0.99 -25.38
N LEU A 21 7.72 1.97 -25.22
CA LEU A 21 6.84 2.09 -24.09
C LEU A 21 5.54 1.39 -24.46
N PHE A 22 5.42 0.10 -24.12
CA PHE A 22 4.10 -0.50 -23.96
C PHE A 22 3.43 0.15 -22.74
N GLN A 23 2.75 1.27 -22.99
CA GLN A 23 1.99 2.00 -21.98
C GLN A 23 0.53 1.57 -22.05
N ILE A 24 0.09 0.83 -21.03
CA ILE A 24 -1.34 0.75 -20.73
C ILE A 24 -1.67 1.92 -19.80
N LYS A 25 -2.32 2.96 -20.32
CA LYS A 25 -2.83 4.10 -19.54
C LYS A 25 -4.33 3.94 -19.38
N SER A 26 -4.84 4.07 -18.16
CA SER A 26 -6.27 4.28 -17.93
C SER A 26 -6.50 5.73 -17.54
N ALA A 27 -7.53 6.38 -18.12
CA ALA A 27 -7.95 7.73 -17.72
C ALA A 27 -8.61 7.74 -16.32
N SER A 28 -9.15 6.58 -15.92
CA SER A 28 -9.64 6.27 -14.58
C SER A 28 -9.70 4.74 -14.43
N GLY A 29 -9.30 4.20 -13.27
CA GLY A 29 -9.36 2.74 -12.99
C GLY A 29 -8.02 2.00 -13.04
N LYS A 30 -8.07 0.71 -12.66
CA LYS A 30 -6.89 -0.16 -12.49
C LYS A 30 -6.39 -0.66 -13.84
N VAL A 31 -5.08 -0.56 -14.08
CA VAL A 31 -4.40 -1.32 -15.15
C VAL A 31 -4.09 -2.71 -14.59
N ALA A 32 -4.77 -3.74 -15.10
CA ALA A 32 -4.56 -5.11 -14.66
C ALA A 32 -3.68 -5.86 -15.66
N LEU A 33 -2.58 -6.43 -15.17
CA LEU A 33 -1.82 -7.46 -15.88
C LEU A 33 -2.28 -8.81 -15.35
N LYS A 34 -3.24 -9.44 -16.03
CA LYS A 34 -3.67 -10.79 -15.67
C LYS A 34 -2.69 -11.79 -16.26
N MET A 35 -2.11 -12.60 -15.40
CA MET A 35 -1.31 -13.74 -15.82
C MET A 35 -2.24 -14.93 -16.03
N ASP A 36 -1.98 -15.74 -17.07
CA ASP A 36 -2.77 -16.95 -17.30
C ASP A 36 -2.65 -17.89 -16.09
N THR A 37 -3.74 -18.54 -15.74
CA THR A 37 -3.96 -19.39 -14.57
C THR A 37 -3.08 -20.65 -14.52
N SER A 38 -2.17 -20.83 -15.47
CA SER A 38 -1.13 -21.87 -15.41
C SER A 38 -0.16 -21.58 -14.26
N ALA A 39 0.00 -22.55 -13.37
CA ALA A 39 0.95 -22.48 -12.27
C ALA A 39 2.34 -22.02 -12.75
N GLY A 40 2.86 -20.94 -12.16
CA GLY A 40 4.21 -20.43 -12.46
C GLY A 40 4.28 -19.19 -13.36
N ALA A 41 3.16 -18.56 -13.73
CA ALA A 41 3.23 -17.27 -14.40
C ALA A 41 3.75 -16.17 -13.45
N THR A 42 4.84 -15.48 -13.83
CA THR A 42 5.52 -14.45 -13.02
C THR A 42 5.42 -13.06 -13.64
N MET A 43 4.96 -12.07 -12.87
CA MET A 43 5.00 -10.67 -13.29
C MET A 43 6.45 -10.19 -13.18
N ILE A 44 7.14 -10.06 -14.31
CA ILE A 44 8.52 -9.56 -14.32
C ILE A 44 8.48 -8.04 -14.42
N LEU A 45 8.97 -7.37 -13.38
CA LEU A 45 9.28 -5.95 -13.39
C LEU A 45 10.80 -5.82 -13.45
N SER A 46 11.34 -5.39 -14.59
CA SER A 46 12.80 -5.21 -14.77
C SER A 46 13.36 -4.00 -13.99
N ALA A 47 12.51 -3.26 -13.29
CA ALA A 47 12.83 -2.11 -12.45
C ALA A 47 12.07 -2.18 -11.12
N GLY A 48 12.21 -1.14 -10.28
CA GLY A 48 11.54 -1.07 -8.98
C GLY A 48 10.03 -0.77 -9.05
N ILE A 49 9.36 -1.03 -7.92
CA ILE A 49 7.97 -0.61 -7.67
C ILE A 49 7.99 0.70 -6.90
N GLN A 50 7.17 1.67 -7.32
CA GLN A 50 6.89 2.86 -6.53
C GLN A 50 5.53 2.71 -5.84
N PHE A 51 5.50 2.94 -4.53
CA PHE A 51 4.26 2.98 -3.77
C PHE A 51 3.79 4.42 -3.58
N GLY A 52 2.47 4.62 -3.49
CA GLY A 52 1.90 5.90 -3.08
C GLY A 52 2.26 6.22 -1.63
N ARG A 53 2.89 7.37 -1.40
CA ARG A 53 3.15 7.91 -0.06
C ARG A 53 2.09 8.96 0.26
N THR A 54 1.35 8.72 1.34
CA THR A 54 0.47 9.70 1.96
C THR A 54 1.19 10.36 3.13
N LEU A 55 1.15 11.69 3.18
CA LEU A 55 1.69 12.48 4.28
C LEU A 55 0.67 12.55 5.41
N VAL A 56 1.07 12.21 6.64
CA VAL A 56 0.24 12.39 7.84
C VAL A 56 0.83 13.50 8.70
N ALA A 57 0.25 14.69 8.60
CA ALA A 57 0.69 15.89 9.31
C ALA A 57 -0.18 16.23 10.53
N ASP A 58 -1.39 15.66 10.62
CA ASP A 58 -2.38 15.95 11.66
C ASP A 58 -2.77 14.69 12.44
N THR A 59 -3.33 14.88 13.64
CA THR A 59 -3.81 13.82 14.52
C THR A 59 -5.22 14.16 15.05
N PRO A 60 -6.17 13.21 15.09
CA PRO A 60 -6.08 11.84 14.56
C PRO A 60 -6.16 11.80 13.03
N TYR A 61 -5.54 10.79 12.41
CA TYR A 61 -5.66 10.51 10.97
C TYR A 61 -6.49 9.25 10.74
N LEU A 62 -7.45 9.29 9.82
CA LEU A 62 -8.27 8.15 9.42
C LEU A 62 -7.77 7.59 8.08
N THR A 63 -7.43 6.31 8.04
CA THR A 63 -6.89 5.67 6.83
C THR A 63 -7.92 5.58 5.69
N LEU A 64 -7.46 5.80 4.46
CA LEU A 64 -8.24 5.80 3.23
C LEU A 64 -7.95 4.59 2.34
N GLN A 65 -8.84 4.31 1.39
CA GLN A 65 -8.73 3.15 0.51
C GLN A 65 -7.49 3.19 -0.40
N ASP A 66 -6.94 4.37 -0.69
CA ASP A 66 -5.73 4.52 -1.53
C ASP A 66 -4.42 4.56 -0.72
N ASP A 67 -4.49 4.52 0.61
CA ASP A 67 -3.29 4.54 1.45
C ASP A 67 -2.52 3.23 1.36
N TYR A 68 -1.22 3.34 1.13
CA TYR A 68 -0.31 2.20 1.21
C TYR A 68 0.84 2.48 2.16
N TYR A 69 1.50 3.61 1.99
CA TYR A 69 2.56 4.07 2.87
C TYR A 69 2.15 5.40 3.50
N LEU A 70 2.08 5.43 4.83
CA LEU A 70 1.82 6.62 5.64
C LEU A 70 3.13 7.11 6.25
N GLY A 71 3.61 8.27 5.77
CA GLY A 71 4.73 8.98 6.36
C GLY A 71 4.22 9.95 7.41
N VAL A 72 4.39 9.60 8.69
CA VAL A 72 3.96 10.43 9.82
C VAL A 72 5.00 11.49 10.08
N THR A 73 4.62 12.74 9.81
CA THR A 73 5.45 13.93 10.01
C THR A 73 4.86 14.89 11.05
N ALA A 74 3.75 14.52 11.69
CA ALA A 74 3.14 15.31 12.75
C ALA A 74 4.17 15.59 13.87
N THR A 75 4.55 16.86 14.03
CA THR A 75 5.40 17.32 15.13
C THR A 75 4.53 17.73 16.31
N ALA A 76 3.60 16.85 16.67
CA ALA A 76 2.68 17.11 17.77
C ALA A 76 3.45 17.22 19.09
N SER A 77 2.98 18.07 20.00
CA SER A 77 3.41 18.09 21.41
C SER A 77 2.82 16.94 22.23
N ALA A 78 2.04 16.06 21.59
CA ALA A 78 1.32 14.93 22.16
C ALA A 78 1.36 13.72 21.19
N GLU A 79 0.83 12.58 21.63
CA GLU A 79 0.74 11.36 20.82
C GLU A 79 -0.01 11.59 19.48
N THR A 80 0.43 10.91 18.42
CA THR A 80 -0.25 10.90 17.12
C THR A 80 -1.08 9.64 16.98
N THR A 81 -2.36 9.75 16.63
CA THR A 81 -3.27 8.60 16.48
C THR A 81 -3.59 8.35 15.01
N ILE A 82 -3.39 7.12 14.57
CA ILE A 82 -3.80 6.60 13.27
C ILE A 82 -4.95 5.61 13.48
N ASN A 83 -6.14 5.95 13.00
CA ASN A 83 -7.32 5.08 13.04
C ASN A 83 -7.40 4.28 11.73
N LEU A 84 -7.29 2.96 11.85
CA LEU A 84 -7.54 2.01 10.77
C LEU A 84 -9.04 1.94 10.55
N SER A 85 -9.51 2.50 9.45
CA SER A 85 -10.93 2.48 9.12
C SER A 85 -11.39 1.07 8.78
N SER A 86 -12.54 0.67 9.31
CA SER A 86 -13.14 -0.65 9.01
C SER A 86 -13.38 -0.84 7.51
N VAL A 87 -13.59 0.24 6.75
CA VAL A 87 -13.81 0.18 5.29
C VAL A 87 -12.59 -0.30 4.50
N ILE A 88 -11.38 -0.20 5.10
CA ILE A 88 -10.13 -0.61 4.45
C ILE A 88 -9.63 -1.99 4.89
N ALA A 89 -10.27 -2.63 5.87
CA ALA A 89 -9.95 -3.97 6.36
C ALA A 89 -10.36 -5.06 5.35
N ALA A 90 -9.83 -4.97 4.13
CA ALA A 90 -10.06 -5.93 3.05
C ALA A 90 -8.97 -6.99 3.02
N SER A 91 -9.33 -8.22 2.66
CA SER A 91 -8.38 -9.34 2.61
C SER A 91 -7.19 -9.04 1.68
N GLY A 92 -5.98 -9.28 2.19
CA GLY A 92 -4.71 -8.98 1.52
C GLY A 92 -4.31 -7.51 1.52
N ARG A 93 -5.08 -6.61 2.17
CA ARG A 93 -4.71 -5.20 2.28
C ARG A 93 -3.44 -5.07 3.10
N THR A 94 -2.47 -4.33 2.56
CA THR A 94 -1.22 -3.98 3.24
C THR A 94 -1.20 -2.48 3.54
N LEU A 95 -0.69 -2.12 4.72
CA LEU A 95 -0.42 -0.74 5.13
C LEU A 95 0.94 -0.65 5.83
N ILE A 96 1.72 0.36 5.49
CA ILE A 96 2.99 0.69 6.15
C ILE A 96 2.84 2.06 6.81
N ILE A 97 3.10 2.12 8.11
CA ILE A 97 3.04 3.36 8.89
C ILE A 97 4.44 3.63 9.45
N LYS A 98 5.00 4.78 9.10
CA LYS A 98 6.38 5.14 9.43
C LYS A 98 6.43 6.45 10.19
N ASP A 99 7.17 6.48 11.30
CA ASP A 99 7.63 7.73 11.90
C ASP A 99 8.71 8.35 11.01
N GLU A 100 8.40 9.45 10.33
CA GLU A 100 9.37 10.19 9.52
C GLU A 100 9.87 11.46 10.22
N ALA A 101 9.14 11.94 11.23
CA ALA A 101 9.58 13.07 12.05
C ALA A 101 10.65 12.67 13.07
N GLY A 102 10.69 11.39 13.47
CA GLY A 102 11.65 10.90 14.47
C GLY A 102 11.26 11.26 15.90
N ASN A 103 9.95 11.35 16.18
CA ASN A 103 9.43 11.81 17.48
C ASN A 103 8.73 10.70 18.27
N ALA A 104 8.60 9.49 17.73
CA ALA A 104 7.78 8.43 18.32
C ALA A 104 8.26 7.91 19.69
N ALA A 105 9.51 8.16 20.09
CA ALA A 105 10.00 7.84 21.44
C ALA A 105 9.53 8.83 22.51
N THR A 106 9.17 10.05 22.11
CA THR A 106 8.64 11.08 23.01
C THR A 106 7.12 11.16 22.90
N ASN A 107 6.62 11.15 21.66
CA ASN A 107 5.23 11.30 21.30
C ASN A 107 4.83 10.11 20.45
N ASN A 108 4.47 9.02 21.11
CA ASN A 108 4.19 7.74 20.46
C ASN A 108 3.16 7.89 19.34
N ILE A 109 3.32 7.07 18.30
CA ILE A 109 2.29 6.93 17.26
C ILE A 109 1.43 5.74 17.64
N ILE A 110 0.18 6.01 17.98
CA ILE A 110 -0.84 5.02 18.31
C ILE A 110 -1.52 4.60 17.01
N ILE A 111 -1.64 3.30 16.80
CA ILE A 111 -2.42 2.73 15.69
C ILE A 111 -3.58 1.97 16.31
N SER A 112 -4.80 2.37 16.00
CA SER A 112 -6.05 1.86 16.58
C SER A 112 -7.02 1.41 15.50
N THR A 113 -7.78 0.34 15.75
CA THR A 113 -8.91 -0.04 14.89
C THR A 113 -10.14 0.81 15.20
N GLU A 114 -10.93 1.13 14.16
CA GLU A 114 -12.17 1.90 14.30
C GLU A 114 -13.35 1.05 14.80
N GLY A 115 -13.38 -0.25 14.47
CA GLY A 115 -14.46 -1.17 14.80
C GLY A 115 -14.02 -2.36 15.66
N GLU A 116 -14.63 -3.51 15.39
CA GLU A 116 -14.38 -4.76 16.13
C GLU A 116 -13.07 -5.46 15.73
N GLU A 117 -12.43 -5.02 14.64
CA GLU A 117 -11.17 -5.56 14.15
C GLU A 117 -10.09 -5.49 15.24
N LYS A 118 -9.17 -6.45 15.20
CA LYS A 118 -7.99 -6.48 16.06
C LYS A 118 -6.71 -6.34 15.26
N ILE A 119 -5.66 -5.86 15.90
CA ILE A 119 -4.27 -5.91 15.45
C ILE A 119 -3.58 -6.93 16.36
N ASP A 120 -3.19 -8.10 15.85
CA ASP A 120 -2.58 -9.18 16.65
C ASP A 120 -3.36 -9.46 17.97
N ASN A 121 -4.68 -9.55 17.88
CA ASN A 121 -5.61 -9.79 19.00
C ASN A 121 -5.70 -8.65 20.05
N VAL A 122 -5.18 -7.45 19.75
CA VAL A 122 -5.38 -6.23 20.56
C VAL A 122 -6.07 -5.13 19.75
N ASN A 123 -6.65 -4.12 20.41
CA ASN A 123 -7.31 -3.01 19.71
C ASN A 123 -6.31 -1.97 19.19
N THR A 124 -5.14 -1.88 19.84
CA THR A 124 -4.16 -0.84 19.56
C THR A 124 -2.74 -1.36 19.67
N ILE A 125 -1.86 -0.84 18.82
CA ILE A 125 -0.41 -0.97 18.93
C ILE A 125 0.23 0.41 18.92
N LYS A 126 1.50 0.51 19.34
CA LYS A 126 2.24 1.77 19.32
C LYS A 126 3.57 1.61 18.60
N ILE A 127 3.95 2.62 17.83
CA ILE A 127 5.35 2.86 17.44
C ILE A 127 5.95 3.75 18.54
N THR A 128 6.96 3.24 19.23
CA THR A 128 7.57 3.88 20.42
C THR A 128 9.05 4.20 20.23
N ALA A 129 9.59 3.95 19.05
CA ALA A 129 10.98 4.22 18.72
C ALA A 129 11.02 5.28 17.63
N ASN A 130 11.89 6.28 17.77
CA ASN A 130 12.12 7.28 16.73
C ASN A 130 12.47 6.58 15.43
N TYR A 131 11.83 7.01 14.34
CA TYR A 131 11.93 6.37 13.04
C TYR A 131 11.48 4.90 13.03
N GLY A 132 10.62 4.49 13.96
CA GLY A 132 10.00 3.18 14.00
C GLY A 132 8.97 3.00 12.88
N VAL A 133 8.59 1.74 12.63
CA VAL A 133 7.65 1.36 11.57
C VAL A 133 6.70 0.28 12.07
N ALA A 134 5.44 0.37 11.67
CA ALA A 134 4.48 -0.73 11.72
C ALA A 134 4.12 -1.14 10.29
N ARG A 135 4.14 -2.45 10.03
CA ARG A 135 3.67 -3.04 8.78
C ARG A 135 2.51 -3.94 9.11
N LEU A 136 1.40 -3.76 8.42
CA LEU A 136 0.15 -4.43 8.72
C LEU A 136 -0.39 -5.10 7.46
N MET A 137 -0.92 -6.31 7.61
CA MET A 137 -1.69 -7.01 6.58
C MET A 137 -3.05 -7.41 7.14
N SER A 138 -4.12 -7.19 6.39
CA SER A 138 -5.45 -7.62 6.78
C SER A 138 -5.83 -8.95 6.13
N ASP A 139 -6.51 -9.81 6.88
CA ASP A 139 -7.17 -11.02 6.36
C ASP A 139 -8.61 -10.73 5.85
N GLY A 140 -9.10 -9.50 6.01
CA GLY A 140 -10.48 -9.10 5.74
C GLY A 140 -11.35 -8.95 6.99
N THR A 141 -10.80 -9.20 8.18
CA THR A 141 -11.50 -9.11 9.47
C THR A 141 -10.60 -8.53 10.56
N ASN A 142 -9.31 -8.85 10.56
CA ASN A 142 -8.30 -8.36 11.49
C ASN A 142 -7.06 -7.89 10.74
N TRP A 143 -6.11 -7.36 11.48
CA TRP A 143 -4.80 -6.91 11.04
C TRP A 143 -3.70 -7.69 11.77
N PHE A 144 -2.61 -7.94 11.06
CA PHE A 144 -1.47 -8.69 11.57
C PHE A 144 -0.17 -7.95 11.27
N THR A 145 0.75 -7.90 12.24
CA THR A 145 2.09 -7.34 12.03
C THR A 145 3.03 -8.35 11.37
N TYR A 146 4.02 -7.86 10.60
CA TYR A 146 5.04 -8.70 9.92
C TYR A 146 6.35 -7.96 9.60
#